data_AF-A0AAD3RC90-F1
#
_entry.id   AF-A0AAD3RC90-F1
#
_cell.length_a   1.000
_cell.length_b   1.000
_cell.length_c   1.000
_cell.angle_alpha   90.00
_cell.angle_beta   90.00
_cell.angle_gamma   90.00
#
_symmetry.space_group_name_H-M   'P 1'
#
loop_
_entity.id
_entity.type
_entity.pdbx_description
1 polymer ?
#
loop_
_entity_poly.entity_id
_entity_poly.type
_entity_poly.pdbx_seq_one_letter_code
_entity_poly.pdbx_strand_id
1 'polypeptide(L)'
;MLLVKRLHVFLLFSAAATFASADKMTAATVYWDSDHKMVLLKEGVLETEGDAYGYLNNTLSSTGWSVLEIRAGYGKTPQTDEVTFFLAGYLEGFLTAQQMMDHYTNMYPQLITEPKMLGPVQDFMA
;
A
#
# COMPACT_ATOMS: atom_id res chain seq x y z
N MET A 1 40.01 18.23 -26.97
CA MET A 1 38.69 18.73 -26.50
C MET A 1 37.51 17.78 -26.73
N LEU A 2 37.45 16.97 -27.80
CA LEU A 2 36.32 16.03 -28.02
C LEU A 2 36.31 14.81 -27.08
N LEU A 3 37.47 14.30 -26.66
CA LEU A 3 37.56 13.11 -25.79
C LEU A 3 37.02 13.38 -24.37
N VAL A 4 37.29 14.57 -23.83
CA VAL A 4 36.82 15.01 -22.51
C VAL A 4 35.30 15.17 -22.50
N LYS A 5 34.71 15.73 -23.57
CA LYS A 5 33.24 15.85 -23.71
C LYS A 5 32.53 14.49 -23.75
N ARG A 6 33.12 13.47 -24.37
CA ARG A 6 32.54 12.11 -24.38
C ARG A 6 32.58 11.43 -23.01
N LEU A 7 33.62 11.67 -22.21
CA LEU A 7 33.74 11.12 -20.86
C LEU A 7 32.70 11.72 -19.90
N HIS A 8 32.38 13.01 -20.04
CA HIS A 8 31.37 13.69 -19.22
C HIS A 8 29.94 13.20 -19.53
N VAL A 9 29.65 12.87 -20.80
CA VAL A 9 28.36 12.31 -21.21
C VAL A 9 28.14 10.90 -20.64
N PHE A 10 29.19 10.07 -20.58
CA PHE A 10 29.12 8.76 -19.93
C PHE A 10 28.94 8.86 -18.41
N LEU A 11 29.63 9.79 -17.75
CA LEU A 11 29.46 10.04 -16.30
C LEU A 11 28.06 10.56 -15.93
N LEU A 12 27.45 11.40 -16.78
CA LEU A 12 26.07 11.87 -16.60
C LEU A 12 25.02 10.76 -16.81
N PHE A 13 25.25 9.82 -17.73
CA PHE A 13 24.38 8.65 -17.91
C PHE A 13 24.47 7.66 -16.74
N SER A 14 25.66 7.47 -16.15
CA SER A 14 25.83 6.61 -14.98
C SER A 14 25.21 7.18 -13.70
N ALA A 15 25.13 8.51 -13.58
CA ALA A 15 24.47 9.17 -12.46
C ALA A 15 22.92 9.07 -12.53
N ALA A 16 22.34 8.93 -13.73
CA ALA A 16 20.91 8.69 -13.90
C ALA A 16 20.50 7.23 -13.67
N ALA A 17 21.44 6.28 -13.74
CA ALA A 17 21.19 4.85 -13.53
C ALA A 17 21.27 4.41 -12.06
N THR A 18 21.52 5.34 -11.14
CA THR A 18 21.54 5.10 -9.69
C THR A 18 20.39 5.83 -8.99
N PHE A 19 19.19 5.78 -9.57
CA PHE A 19 18.00 5.66 -8.73
C PHE A 19 17.99 4.23 -8.20
N ALA A 20 18.88 3.96 -7.25
CA ALA A 20 18.72 2.80 -6.39
C ALA A 20 17.30 2.91 -5.83
N SER A 21 16.46 1.94 -6.17
CA SER A 21 15.14 1.76 -5.58
C SER A 21 15.35 1.63 -4.08
N ALA A 22 15.32 2.77 -3.37
CA ALA A 22 15.17 2.75 -1.94
C ALA A 22 13.85 2.03 -1.71
N ASP A 23 13.91 0.82 -1.14
CA ASP A 23 12.74 0.05 -0.75
C ASP A 23 11.80 1.01 0.00
N LYS A 24 10.70 1.37 -0.66
CA LYS A 24 9.87 2.51 -0.27
C LYS A 24 8.91 2.02 0.81
N MET A 25 9.40 1.98 2.05
CA MET A 25 8.53 1.75 3.19
C MET A 25 7.55 2.93 3.30
N THR A 26 6.27 2.63 3.15
CA THR A 26 5.19 3.61 3.30
C THR A 26 4.48 3.33 4.62
N ALA A 27 4.46 4.31 5.51
CA ALA A 27 3.80 4.21 6.80
C ALA A 27 2.55 5.09 6.83
N ALA A 28 1.57 4.72 7.64
CA ALA A 28 0.43 5.56 7.93
C ALA A 28 -0.16 5.24 9.32
N THR A 29 -0.88 6.22 9.86
CA THR A 29 -1.66 6.09 11.09
C THR A 29 -3.06 6.65 10.85
N VAL A 30 -4.07 6.01 11.42
CA VAL A 30 -5.46 6.44 11.37
C VAL A 30 -6.06 6.60 12.76
N TYR A 31 -6.98 7.55 12.86
CA TYR A 31 -7.76 7.86 14.05
C TYR A 31 -9.25 7.81 13.72
N TRP A 32 -10.06 7.36 14.68
CA TRP A 32 -11.50 7.41 14.60
C TRP A 32 -12.03 8.72 15.16
N ASP A 33 -12.71 9.49 14.32
CA ASP A 33 -13.50 10.63 14.74
C ASP A 33 -14.93 10.16 15.02
N SER A 34 -15.24 9.93 16.30
CA SER A 34 -16.56 9.44 16.72
C SER A 34 -17.68 10.45 16.50
N ASP A 35 -17.38 11.75 16.55
CA ASP A 35 -18.37 12.81 16.46
C ASP A 35 -18.89 12.94 15.03
N HIS A 36 -17.99 12.79 14.05
CA HIS A 36 -18.34 12.87 12.63
C HIS A 36 -18.44 11.50 11.94
N LYS A 37 -18.10 10.40 12.63
CA LYS A 37 -18.01 9.05 12.09
C LYS A 37 -17.08 8.95 10.88
N MET A 38 -15.91 9.57 10.99
CA MET A 38 -14.91 9.64 9.91
C MET A 38 -13.57 9.05 10.35
N VAL A 39 -12.77 8.66 9.37
CA VAL A 39 -11.38 8.25 9.59
C VAL A 39 -10.47 9.44 9.30
N LEU A 40 -9.66 9.84 10.28
CA LEU A 40 -8.61 10.83 10.10
C LEU A 40 -7.29 10.13 9.84
N LEU A 41 -6.76 10.27 8.62
CA LEU A 41 -5.56 9.59 8.18
C LEU A 41 -4.35 10.54 8.20
N LYS A 42 -3.21 10.04 8.68
CA LYS A 42 -1.91 10.69 8.59
C LYS A 42 -0.92 9.82 7.85
N GLU A 43 -0.45 10.31 6.70
CA GLU A 43 0.55 9.64 5.86
C GLU A 43 1.97 9.84 6.39
N GLY A 44 2.82 8.84 6.18
CA GLY A 44 4.26 8.91 6.45
C GLY A 44 4.65 8.80 7.93
N VAL A 45 3.70 8.55 8.83
CA VAL A 45 3.94 8.51 10.28
C VAL A 45 3.43 7.22 10.92
N LEU A 46 4.18 6.73 11.92
CA LEU A 46 3.80 5.63 12.81
C LEU A 46 3.60 6.21 14.22
N GLU A 47 2.39 6.68 14.52
CA GLU A 47 2.04 7.17 15.85
C GLU A 47 1.38 6.02 16.63
N THR A 48 2.10 5.46 17.61
CA THR A 48 1.63 4.32 18.41
C THR A 48 0.37 4.60 19.22
N GLU A 49 0.07 5.89 19.40
CA GLU A 49 -1.10 6.39 20.10
C GLU A 49 -2.36 6.43 19.22
N GLY A 50 -2.23 6.17 17.92
CA GLY A 50 -3.33 6.13 16.96
C GLY A 50 -4.19 4.87 17.09
N ASP A 51 -5.44 4.97 16.63
CA ASP A 51 -6.41 3.88 16.76
C ASP A 51 -6.05 2.68 15.86
N ALA A 52 -5.38 2.93 14.72
CA ALA A 52 -4.58 1.93 14.01
C ALA A 52 -3.37 2.56 13.31
N TYR A 53 -2.24 1.87 13.30
CA TYR A 53 -1.01 2.30 12.62
C TYR A 53 -0.26 1.13 12.03
N GLY A 54 0.55 1.39 11.00
CA GLY A 54 1.18 0.33 10.25
C GLY A 54 1.98 0.83 9.07
N TYR A 55 2.63 -0.12 8.38
CA TYR A 55 3.42 0.18 7.21
C TYR A 55 3.33 -0.94 6.18
N LEU A 56 3.54 -0.56 4.92
CA LEU A 56 3.86 -1.46 3.82
C LEU A 56 5.33 -1.28 3.47
N ASN A 57 6.11 -2.34 3.65
CA ASN A 57 7.46 -2.45 3.12
C ASN A 57 7.41 -3.14 1.75
N ASN A 58 7.47 -2.35 0.69
CA ASN A 58 7.35 -2.86 -0.69
C ASN A 58 8.71 -3.32 -1.23
N THR A 59 9.09 -4.55 -0.88
CA THR A 59 10.32 -5.20 -1.34
C THR A 59 10.03 -6.33 -2.34
N LEU A 60 8.89 -6.25 -3.04
CA LEU A 60 8.41 -7.32 -3.94
C LEU A 60 9.44 -7.65 -5.03
N SER A 61 10.02 -6.62 -5.65
CA SER A 61 10.98 -6.80 -6.76
C SER A 61 12.32 -7.37 -6.32
N SER A 62 12.72 -7.16 -5.06
CA SER A 62 14.01 -7.60 -4.53
C SER A 62 13.93 -8.94 -3.78
N THR A 63 12.82 -9.20 -3.08
CA THR A 63 12.66 -10.37 -2.20
C THR A 63 11.57 -11.34 -2.64
N GLY A 64 10.70 -10.93 -3.58
CA GLY A 64 9.48 -11.66 -3.91
C GLY A 64 8.32 -11.44 -2.94
N TRP A 65 8.50 -10.61 -1.91
CA TRP A 65 7.47 -10.31 -0.92
C TRP A 65 7.34 -8.81 -0.69
N SER A 66 6.12 -8.34 -0.50
CA SER A 66 5.90 -7.10 0.27
C SER A 66 5.40 -7.49 1.66
N VAL A 67 5.79 -6.72 2.66
CA VAL A 67 5.43 -6.98 4.06
C VAL A 67 4.55 -5.87 4.58
N LEU A 68 3.32 -6.22 4.96
CA LEU A 68 2.37 -5.34 5.63
C LEU A 68 2.36 -5.68 7.13
N GLU A 69 2.54 -4.69 7.99
CA GLU A 69 2.28 -4.82 9.44
C GLU A 69 1.26 -3.76 9.85
N ILE A 70 0.22 -4.19 10.56
CA ILE A 70 -0.82 -3.31 11.12
C ILE A 70 -1.02 -3.65 12.58
N ARG A 71 -1.17 -2.60 13.40
CA ARG A 71 -1.58 -2.67 14.79
C ARG A 71 -2.79 -1.77 14.97
N ALA A 72 -3.89 -2.34 15.43
CA ALA A 72 -5.15 -1.65 15.64
C ALA A 72 -5.68 -1.91 17.06
N GLY A 73 -6.33 -0.93 17.68
CA GLY A 73 -6.90 -1.03 19.02
C GLY A 73 -5.90 -0.84 20.17
N TYR A 74 -4.66 -0.44 19.87
CA TYR A 74 -3.61 -0.19 20.85
C TYR A 74 -3.39 1.31 21.15
N GLY A 75 -4.20 2.18 20.56
CA GLY A 75 -4.14 3.63 20.76
C GLY A 75 -4.63 4.09 22.13
N LYS A 76 -4.57 5.40 22.38
CA LYS A 76 -4.95 5.98 23.69
C LYS A 76 -6.41 5.77 24.04
N THR A 77 -7.29 5.87 23.05
CA THR A 77 -8.73 5.76 23.22
C THR A 77 -9.15 4.35 22.85
N PRO A 78 -9.65 3.55 23.80
CA PRO A 78 -10.20 2.25 23.47
C PRO A 78 -11.38 2.42 22.51
N GLN A 79 -11.32 1.72 21.38
CA GLN A 79 -12.41 1.62 20.42
C GLN A 79 -13.16 0.29 20.62
N THR A 80 -14.37 0.20 20.07
CA THR A 80 -15.08 -1.09 20.01
C THR A 80 -14.40 -2.01 19.00
N ASP A 81 -14.56 -3.33 19.16
CA ASP A 81 -14.03 -4.32 18.21
C ASP A 81 -14.45 -4.02 16.76
N GLU A 82 -15.70 -3.58 16.55
CA GLU A 82 -16.22 -3.18 15.24
C GLU A 82 -15.40 -2.05 14.62
N VAL A 83 -15.14 -0.97 15.38
CA VAL A 83 -14.33 0.16 14.90
C VAL A 83 -12.88 -0.27 14.72
N THR A 84 -12.32 -1.05 15.64
CA THR A 84 -10.95 -1.56 15.54
C THR A 84 -10.73 -2.39 14.28
N PHE A 85 -11.62 -3.34 13.98
CA PHE A 85 -11.53 -4.16 12.77
C PHE A 85 -11.75 -3.33 11.50
N PHE A 86 -12.69 -2.38 11.54
CA PHE A 86 -12.91 -1.44 10.44
C PHE A 86 -11.65 -0.62 10.14
N LEU A 87 -11.00 -0.04 11.16
CA LEU A 87 -9.79 0.77 11.00
C LEU A 87 -8.59 -0.05 10.54
N ALA A 88 -8.46 -1.30 11.00
CA ALA A 88 -7.44 -2.21 10.51
C ALA A 88 -7.58 -2.43 9.00
N GLY A 89 -8.79 -2.76 8.53
CA GLY A 89 -9.08 -2.93 7.11
C GLY A 89 -8.95 -1.63 6.30
N TYR A 90 -9.36 -0.49 6.87
CA TYR A 90 -9.20 0.82 6.23
C TYR A 90 -7.73 1.13 5.98
N LEU A 91 -6.88 0.93 7.00
CA LEU A 91 -5.45 1.18 6.91
C LEU A 91 -4.74 0.22 5.95
N GLU A 92 -5.13 -1.07 5.94
CA GLU A 92 -4.67 -2.04 4.93
C GLU A 92 -5.00 -1.53 3.53
N GLY A 93 -6.29 -1.24 3.26
CA GLY A 93 -6.75 -0.76 1.96
C GLY A 93 -6.01 0.50 1.50
N PHE A 94 -5.75 1.45 2.41
CA PHE A 94 -4.96 2.64 2.10
C PHE A 94 -3.53 2.30 1.69
N LEU A 95 -2.83 1.47 2.47
CA LEU A 95 -1.43 1.14 2.24
C LEU A 95 -1.23 0.24 1.00
N THR A 96 -2.19 -0.63 0.68
CA THR A 96 -2.06 -1.66 -0.36
C THR A 96 -2.91 -1.43 -1.61
N ALA A 97 -3.62 -0.30 -1.75
CA ALA A 97 -4.53 -0.05 -2.87
C ALA A 97 -3.94 -0.37 -4.25
N GLN A 98 -2.68 0.01 -4.49
CA GLN A 98 -1.99 -0.30 -5.74
C GLN A 98 -1.80 -1.81 -5.94
N GLN A 99 -1.35 -2.52 -4.90
CA GLN A 99 -1.15 -3.97 -4.95
C GLN A 99 -2.46 -4.73 -5.11
N MET A 100 -3.55 -4.24 -4.51
CA MET A 100 -4.90 -4.79 -4.69
C MET A 100 -5.35 -4.67 -6.15
N MET A 101 -5.12 -3.50 -6.79
CA MET A 101 -5.46 -3.29 -8.20
C MET A 101 -4.63 -4.17 -9.14
N ASP A 102 -3.32 -4.26 -8.90
CA ASP A 102 -2.42 -5.11 -9.66
C ASP A 102 -2.83 -6.59 -9.52
N HIS A 103 -3.11 -7.03 -8.29
CA HIS A 103 -3.59 -8.39 -8.02
C HIS A 103 -4.91 -8.68 -8.73
N TYR A 104 -5.89 -7.78 -8.66
CA TYR A 104 -7.16 -7.91 -9.36
C TYR A 104 -6.95 -8.02 -10.87
N THR A 105 -6.14 -7.14 -11.47
CA THR A 105 -5.88 -7.12 -12.91
C THR A 105 -5.19 -8.41 -13.38
N ASN A 106 -4.29 -8.95 -12.57
CA ASN A 106 -3.59 -10.20 -12.88
C ASN A 106 -4.47 -11.44 -12.74
N MET A 107 -5.29 -11.48 -11.70
CA MET A 107 -6.11 -12.66 -11.38
C MET A 107 -7.42 -12.70 -12.17
N TYR A 108 -8.06 -11.56 -12.41
CA TYR A 108 -9.36 -11.49 -13.08
C TYR A 108 -9.44 -12.32 -14.38
N PRO A 109 -8.52 -12.19 -15.36
CA PRO A 109 -8.59 -12.99 -16.60
C PRO A 109 -8.28 -14.49 -16.39
N GLN A 110 -7.70 -14.87 -15.25
CA GLN A 110 -7.44 -16.27 -14.92
C GLN A 110 -8.69 -16.96 -14.34
N LEU A 111 -9.57 -16.20 -13.67
CA LEU A 111 -10.80 -16.72 -13.09
C LEU A 111 -12.02 -16.52 -14.02
N ILE A 112 -12.14 -15.33 -14.63
CA ILE A 112 -13.21 -14.96 -15.54
C ILE A 112 -12.68 -15.03 -16.97
N THR A 113 -12.65 -16.25 -17.51
CA THR A 113 -12.11 -16.52 -18.85
C THR A 113 -13.10 -16.22 -19.97
N GLU A 114 -14.40 -16.20 -19.65
CA GLU A 114 -15.47 -15.89 -20.59
C GLU A 114 -16.43 -14.83 -19.99
N PRO A 115 -16.88 -13.82 -20.78
CA PRO A 115 -17.79 -12.78 -20.28
C PRO A 115 -19.08 -13.31 -19.65
N LYS A 116 -19.59 -14.45 -20.13
CA LYS A 116 -20.81 -15.09 -19.61
C LYS A 116 -20.68 -15.59 -18.16
N MET A 117 -19.46 -15.74 -17.65
CA MET A 117 -19.20 -16.17 -16.27
C MET A 117 -19.40 -15.04 -15.25
N LEU A 118 -19.27 -13.78 -15.69
CA LEU A 118 -19.28 -12.64 -14.77
C LEU A 118 -20.63 -12.49 -14.05
N GLY A 119 -21.74 -12.59 -14.77
CA GLY A 119 -23.09 -12.45 -14.20
C GLY A 119 -23.36 -13.43 -13.04
N PRO A 120 -23.22 -14.76 -13.25
CA PRO A 120 -23.39 -15.75 -12.19
C PRO A 120 -22.45 -15.55 -10.98
N VAL A 121 -21.22 -15.10 -11.21
CA VAL A 121 -20.28 -14.80 -10.12
C VAL A 121 -20.72 -13.58 -9.32
N GLN A 122 -21.19 -12.53 -9.99
CA GLN A 122 -21.72 -11.34 -9.34
C GLN A 122 -22.99 -11.67 -8.54
N ASP A 123 -23.90 -12.44 -9.11
CA ASP A 123 -25.15 -12.87 -8.45
C ASP A 123 -24.87 -13.73 -7.21
N PHE A 124 -23.80 -14.54 -7.23
CA PHE A 124 -23.41 -15.37 -6.10
C PHE A 124 -22.80 -14.57 -4.93
N MET A 125 -22.11 -13.46 -5.22
CA MET A 125 -21.41 -12.66 -4.21
C MET A 125 -22.27 -11.58 -3.56
N ALA A 126 -23.41 -11.24 -4.17
CA ALA A 126 -24.36 -10.23 -3.70
C ALA A 126 -25.21 -10.73 -2.52
#